data_AF-A0A3D3IAX8-F1
#
_entry.id   AF-A0A3D3IAX8-F1
#
_cell.length_a   1.000
_cell.length_b   1.000
_cell.length_c   1.000
_cell.angle_alpha   90.00
_cell.angle_beta   90.00
_cell.angle_gamma   90.00
#
_symmetry.space_group_name_H-M   'P 1'
#
loop_
_entity.id
_entity.type
_entity.pdbx_description
1 polymer ?
#
loop_
_entity_poly.entity_id
_entity_poly.type
_entity_poly.pdbx_seq_one_letter_code
_entity_poly.pdbx_strand_id
1 'polypeptide(L)' 'MNIEQLVREVEEVFLTLDEEISSFKHRTGLGCKSGCGRCCLKPDIEATVLEFIPYAHHLYKQGKAMEWLENPAL' A
#
# COMPACT_ATOMS: atom_id res chain seq x y z
N MET A 1 -11.34 3.73 -19.25
CA MET A 1 -10.88 3.15 -17.97
C MET A 1 -11.29 4.10 -16.86
N ASN A 2 -12.02 3.62 -15.84
CA ASN A 2 -12.50 4.43 -14.72
C ASN A 2 -11.47 4.38 -13.57
N ILE A 3 -11.21 5.49 -12.88
CA ILE A 3 -10.33 5.54 -11.70
C ILE A 3 -10.76 4.55 -10.62
N GLU A 4 -12.07 4.39 -10.38
CA GLU A 4 -12.55 3.46 -9.36
C GLU A 4 -12.31 2.00 -9.75
N GLN A 5 -12.29 1.70 -11.05
CA GLN A 5 -11.90 0.39 -11.55
C GLN A 5 -10.40 0.16 -11.37
N LEU A 6 -9.58 1.15 -11.74
CA LEU A 6 -8.12 1.09 -11.57
C LEU A 6 -7.74 0.88 -10.09
N VAL A 7 -8.39 1.59 -9.17
CA VAL A 7 -8.18 1.42 -7.73
C VAL A 7 -8.46 -0.02 -7.29
N ARG A 8 -9.60 -0.59 -7.71
CA ARG A 8 -9.95 -1.98 -7.38
C ARG A 8 -8.95 -2.98 -7.94
N GLU A 9 -8.52 -2.81 -9.18
CA GLU A 9 -7.53 -3.69 -9.81
C GLU A 9 -6.19 -3.67 -9.07
N VAL A 10 -5.76 -2.49 -8.58
CA VAL A 10 -4.55 -2.37 -7.76
C VAL A 10 -4.75 -2.99 -6.37
N GLU A 11 -5.91 -2.80 -5.74
CA GLU A 11 -6.25 -3.43 -4.47
C GLU A 11 -6.24 -4.97 -4.57
N GLU A 12 -6.75 -5.53 -5.67
CA GLU A 12 -6.71 -6.97 -5.95
C GLU A 12 -5.27 -7.51 -6.05
N VAL A 13 -4.35 -6.76 -6.64
CA VAL A 13 -2.93 -7.12 -6.69
C VAL A 13 -2.33 -7.18 -5.29
N PHE A 14 -2.58 -6.18 -4.44
CA PHE A 14 -2.09 -6.17 -3.06
C PHE A 14 -2.68 -7.32 -2.23
N LEU A 15 -3.98 -7.59 -2.36
CA LEU A 15 -4.64 -8.72 -1.69
C LEU A 15 -4.02 -10.06 -2.10
N THR A 16 -3.78 -10.25 -3.39
CA THR A 16 -3.13 -11.47 -3.92
C THR A 16 -1.73 -11.63 -3.34
N LEU A 17 -0.94 -10.56 -3.27
CA LEU A 17 0.40 -10.57 -2.67
C LEU A 17 0.35 -10.97 -1.19
N ASP A 18 -0.60 -10.44 -0.42
CA ASP A 18 -0.75 -10.79 1.00
C ASP A 18 -1.12 -12.26 1.21
N GLU A 19 -1.98 -12.82 0.36
CA GLU A 19 -2.33 -14.25 0.36
C GLU A 19 -1.10 -15.12 0.04
N GLU A 20 -0.35 -14.77 -1.00
CA GLU A 20 0.86 -15.48 -1.40
C GLU A 20 1.95 -15.44 -0.32
N ILE A 21 2.18 -14.28 0.28
CA ILE A 21 3.12 -14.10 1.40
C ILE A 21 2.68 -14.96 2.58
N SER A 22 1.40 -14.96 2.92
CA SER A 22 0.85 -15.75 4.02
C SER A 22 1.02 -17.25 3.78
N SER A 23 0.71 -17.71 2.56
CA SER A 23 0.92 -19.10 2.14
C SER A 23 2.39 -19.49 2.17
N PHE A 24 3.28 -18.62 1.69
CA PHE A 24 4.73 -18.83 1.74
C PHE A 24 5.24 -18.96 3.18
N LYS A 25 4.84 -18.06 4.08
CA LYS A 25 5.20 -18.12 5.51
C LYS A 25 4.72 -19.42 6.15
N HIS A 26 3.49 -19.85 5.85
CA HIS A 26 2.95 -21.10 6.37
C HIS A 26 3.72 -22.33 5.88
N ARG A 27 3.99 -22.43 4.58
CA ARG A 27 4.70 -23.57 3.97
C ARG A 27 6.15 -23.69 4.41
N THR A 28 6.82 -22.56 4.65
CA THR A 28 8.25 -22.52 4.96
C THR A 28 8.54 -22.45 6.46
N GLY A 29 7.54 -22.13 7.29
CA GLY A 29 7.74 -21.78 8.69
C GLY A 29 8.49 -20.46 8.90
N LEU A 30 8.74 -19.69 7.82
CA LEU A 30 9.43 -18.40 7.92
C LEU A 30 8.48 -17.35 8.51
N GLY A 31 8.95 -16.68 9.56
CA GLY A 31 8.30 -15.51 10.14
C GLY A 31 8.95 -14.21 9.68
N CYS A 32 8.24 -13.09 9.84
CA CYS A 32 8.84 -11.78 9.70
C CYS A 32 9.84 -11.57 10.84
N LYS A 33 11.08 -11.22 10.52
CA LYS A 33 12.08 -10.85 11.54
C LYS A 33 11.69 -9.52 12.21
N SER A 34 12.16 -9.33 13.44
CA SER A 34 12.03 -8.03 14.11
C SER A 34 12.58 -6.92 13.22
N GLY A 35 11.78 -5.88 12.99
CA GLY A 35 12.13 -4.76 12.13
C GLY A 35 11.80 -4.93 10.63
N CYS A 36 11.10 -5.99 10.21
CA CYS A 36 10.50 -6.04 8.88
C CYS A 36 9.61 -4.81 8.64
N GLY A 37 9.71 -4.18 7.46
CA GLY A 37 8.99 -2.95 7.14
C GLY A 37 9.67 -1.65 7.59
N ARG A 38 10.75 -1.69 8.38
CA ARG A 38 11.52 -0.47 8.71
C ARG A 38 12.17 0.18 7.49
N CYS A 39 12.50 -0.62 6.48
CA CYS A 39 13.02 -0.08 5.21
C CYS A 39 11.99 0.85 4.54
N CYS A 40 10.69 0.60 4.69
CA CYS A 40 9.63 1.45 4.11
C CYS A 40 9.57 2.86 4.72
N LEU A 41 10.20 3.09 5.88
CA LEU A 41 10.26 4.41 6.52
C LEU A 41 11.45 5.25 6.05
N LYS A 42 12.31 4.68 5.19
CA LYS A 42 13.49 5.38 4.71
C LYS A 42 13.05 6.43 3.67
N PRO A 43 13.52 7.69 3.76
CA PRO A 43 13.03 8.77 2.88
C PRO A 43 13.28 8.60 1.38
N ASP A 44 14.21 7.71 1.00
CA ASP A 44 14.56 7.42 -0.39
C ASP A 44 13.94 6.11 -0.91
N ILE A 45 13.02 5.51 -0.14
CA ILE A 45 12.12 4.48 -0.65
C ILE A 45 10.89 5.17 -1.21
N GLU A 46 10.67 4.97 -2.50
CA GLU A 46 9.57 5.58 -3.24
C GLU A 46 8.56 4.49 -3.63
N ALA A 47 7.30 4.90 -3.74
CA ALA A 47 6.24 4.12 -4.36
C ALA A 47 5.85 4.80 -5.67
N THR A 48 5.45 4.00 -6.67
CA THR A 48 4.87 4.55 -7.89
C THR A 48 3.49 5.17 -7.59
N VAL A 49 3.07 6.09 -8.46
CA VAL A 49 1.71 6.67 -8.40
C VAL A 49 0.64 5.59 -8.42
N LEU A 50 0.88 4.49 -9.15
CA LEU A 50 -0.04 3.37 -9.22
C LEU A 50 -0.16 2.64 -7.88
N GLU A 51 0.96 2.35 -7.21
CA GLU A 51 0.96 1.71 -5.89
C GLU A 51 0.28 2.57 -4.83
N PHE A 52 0.35 3.91 -4.97
CA PHE A 52 -0.24 4.84 -4.02
C PHE A 52 -1.71 5.20 -4.33
N ILE A 53 -2.24 4.83 -5.50
CA ILE A 53 -3.56 5.25 -5.94
C ILE A 53 -4.72 4.83 -5.02
N PRO A 54 -4.71 3.65 -4.37
CA PRO A 54 -5.82 3.29 -3.48
C PRO A 54 -5.91 4.22 -2.27
N TYR A 55 -4.76 4.59 -1.69
CA TYR A 55 -4.70 5.50 -0.56
C TYR A 55 -5.08 6.94 -0.95
N ALA A 56 -4.58 7.42 -2.09
CA ALA A 56 -4.98 8.72 -2.62
C ALA A 56 -6.50 8.80 -2.87
N HIS A 57 -7.09 7.74 -3.44
CA HIS A 57 -8.53 7.65 -3.64
C HIS A 57 -9.31 7.61 -2.32
N HIS A 58 -8.83 6.86 -1.31
CA HIS A 58 -9.42 6.83 0.03
C HIS A 58 -9.48 8.23 0.67
N LEU A 59 -8.38 8.98 0.63
CA LEU A 59 -8.31 10.36 1.14
C LEU A 59 -9.25 11.30 0.38
N TYR A 60 -9.30 11.16 -0.95
CA TYR A 60 -10.20 11.96 -1.79
C TYR A 60 -11.67 11.74 -1.43
N LYS A 61 -12.10 10.48 -1.25
CA LYS A 61 -13.48 10.14 -0.87
C LYS A 61 -13.84 10.65 0.53
N GLN A 62 -12.87 10.90 1.40
CA GLN A 62 -13.06 11.49 2.72
C GLN A 62 -12.94 13.01 2.76
N GLY A 63 -12.64 13.66 1.63
CA GLY A 63 -12.38 15.11 1.59
C GLY A 63 -11.07 15.53 2.27
N LYS A 64 -10.14 14.59 2.50
CA LYS A 64 -8.87 14.81 3.22
C LYS A 64 -7.64 14.91 2.32
N ALA A 65 -7.81 14.80 1.00
CA ALA A 65 -6.70 14.77 0.07
C ALA A 65 -5.79 16.02 0.16
N MET A 66 -6.38 17.21 0.31
CA MET A 66 -5.60 18.46 0.40
C MET A 66 -4.88 18.60 1.73
N GLU A 67 -5.54 18.25 2.84
CA GLU A 67 -4.94 18.25 4.19
C GLU A 67 -3.68 17.37 4.22
N TRP A 68 -3.77 16.18 3.65
CA TRP A 68 -2.63 15.26 3.56
C TRP A 68 -1.51 15.78 2.65
N LEU A 69 -1.86 16.41 1.52
CA LEU A 69 -0.87 16.97 0.59
C LEU A 69 -0.08 18.14 1.22
N GLU A 70 -0.75 18.97 2.01
CA GLU A 70 -0.14 20.12 2.70
C GLU A 70 0.65 19.68 3.94
N ASN A 71 0.28 18.55 4.55
CA ASN A 71 0.97 17.99 5.71
C ASN A 71 1.08 16.45 5.64
N PRO A 72 2.01 15.91 4.84
CA PRO A 72 2.14 14.47 4.63
C PRO A 72 2.74 13.71 5.83
N ALA A 73 3.06 14.40 6.93
CA ALA A 73 3.60 13.82 8.16
C ALA A 73 2.53 13.52 9.25
N LEU A 74 1.24 13.74 8.95
CA LEU A 74 0.10 13.34 9.78
C LEU A 74 -0.43 11.94 9.42
#